data_AF-A0A496Y2V3-F1
#
_entry.id   AF-A0A496Y2V3-F1
#
_cell.length_a   1.000
_cell.length_b   1.000
_cell.length_c   1.000
_cell.angle_alpha   90.00
_cell.angle_beta   90.00
_cell.angle_gamma   90.00
#
_symmetry.space_group_name_H-M   'P 1'
#
loop_
_entity.id
_entity.type
_entity.pdbx_description
1 polymer ?
#
loop_
_entity_poly.entity_id
_entity_poly.type
_entity_poly.pdbx_seq_one_letter_code
_entity_poly.pdbx_strand_id
1 'polypeptide(L)' 'MPAYEYQCINCLTKEVRFGGVDDKTAICMECGHLMLRVDVDVFRPYFDKQEKEAEVRKNTNVA' A
#
# COMPACT_ATOMS: atom_id res chain seq x y z
N MET A 1 21.36 -0.46 -5.43
CA MET A 1 20.16 -1.27 -5.14
C MET A 1 19.14 -0.33 -4.50
N PRO A 2 17.92 -0.20 -5.03
CA PRO A 2 16.91 0.72 -4.51
C PRO A 2 16.44 0.33 -3.10
N ALA A 3 15.96 1.32 -2.34
CA ALA A 3 15.36 1.13 -1.03
C ALA A 3 13.83 1.07 -1.15
N TYR A 4 13.22 0.11 -0.48
CA TYR A 4 11.77 -0.07 -0.43
C TYR A 4 11.29 -0.15 1.02
N GLU A 5 10.08 0.34 1.26
CA GLU A 5 9.40 0.25 2.55
C GLU A 5 8.57 -1.04 2.61
N TYR A 6 8.71 -1.79 3.70
CA TYR A 6 7.98 -3.00 3.99
C TYR A 6 7.20 -2.83 5.30
N GLN A 7 6.02 -3.43 5.37
CA GLN A 7 5.20 -3.48 6.58
C GLN A 7 4.87 -4.93 6.95
N CYS A 8 5.06 -5.28 8.22
CA CYS A 8 4.68 -6.59 8.73
C CYS A 8 3.16 -6.75 8.80
N ILE A 9 2.64 -7.89 8.34
CA ILE A 9 1.21 -8.20 8.40
C ILE A 9 0.71 -8.53 9.81
N ASN A 10 1.61 -8.81 10.75
CA ASN A 10 1.28 -9.24 12.11
C ASN A 10 1.49 -8.11 13.14
N CYS A 11 2.72 -7.60 13.28
CA CYS A 11 3.03 -6.55 14.26
C CYS A 11 2.94 -5.12 13.70
N LEU A 12 2.64 -4.95 12.40
CA LEU A 12 2.51 -3.67 11.71
C LEU A 12 3.77 -2.80 11.66
N THR A 13 4.91 -3.31 12.15
CA THR A 13 6.22 -2.65 12.09
C THR A 13 6.61 -2.36 10.66
N LYS A 14 7.19 -1.18 10.44
CA LYS A 14 7.66 -0.71 9.15
C LYS A 14 9.18 -0.69 9.12
N GLU A 15 9.75 -1.17 8.03
CA GLU A 15 11.19 -1.23 7.83
C GLU A 15 11.56 -0.84 6.39
N VAL A 16 12.68 -0.15 6.23
CA VAL A 16 13.25 0.15 4.92
C VAL A 16 14.36 -0.86 4.63
N ARG A 17 14.28 -1.54 3.47
CA ARG A 17 15.28 -2.53 3.05
C ARG A 17 15.73 -2.29 1.62
N PHE A 18 16.99 -2.62 1.35
CA PHE A 18 17.56 -2.59 0.00
C PHE A 18 17.26 -3.92 -0.69
N GLY A 19 16.65 -3.87 -1.87
CA GLY A 19 16.16 -5.06 -2.57
C GLY A 19 16.16 -4.89 -4.09
N GLY A 20 15.95 -5.99 -4.81
CA GLY A 20 15.61 -5.98 -6.22
C GLY A 20 14.19 -5.45 -6.44
N VAL A 21 13.89 -5.05 -7.67
CA VAL A 21 12.52 -4.62 -8.05
C VAL A 21 11.50 -5.72 -7.78
N ASP A 22 11.90 -7.00 -7.91
CA ASP A 22 11.04 -8.17 -7.76
C ASP A 22 10.84 -8.64 -6.31
N ASP A 23 11.59 -8.11 -5.34
CA ASP A 23 11.55 -8.56 -3.94
C ASP A 23 10.33 -8.03 -3.18
N LYS A 24 9.12 -8.52 -3.45
CA LYS A 24 7.88 -7.97 -2.87
C LYS A 24 7.62 -8.37 -1.41
N THR A 25 8.41 -9.30 -0.87
CA THR A 25 8.22 -9.88 0.45
C THR A 25 9.50 -9.90 1.25
N ALA A 26 9.40 -9.77 2.57
CA ALA A 26 10.54 -9.89 3.49
C ALA A 26 10.11 -10.58 4.80
N ILE A 27 11.06 -10.99 5.64
CA ILE A 27 10.78 -11.54 6.98
C ILE A 27 11.00 -10.46 8.03
N CYS A 28 10.03 -10.26 8.93
CA CYS A 28 10.09 -9.30 10.03
C CYS A 28 11.11 -9.74 11.09
N MET A 29 11.99 -8.83 11.50
CA MET A 29 13.00 -9.15 12.52
C MET A 29 12.46 -9.14 13.95
N GLU A 30 11.28 -8.55 14.19
CA GLU A 30 10.67 -8.49 15.52
C GLU A 30 9.81 -9.72 15.83
N CYS A 31 8.98 -10.17 14.89
CA CYS A 31 8.02 -11.26 15.13
C CYS A 31 8.18 -12.47 14.20
N GLY A 32 9.16 -12.47 13.29
CA GLY A 32 9.42 -13.57 12.36
C GLY A 32 8.36 -13.79 11.27
N HIS A 33 7.30 -12.97 11.22
CA HIS A 33 6.25 -13.08 10.22
C HIS A 33 6.62 -12.39 8.91
N LEU A 34 5.78 -12.58 7.89
CA LEU A 34 5.97 -11.96 6.59
C LEU A 34 5.74 -10.44 6.63
N MET A 35 6.54 -9.71 5.86
CA MET A 35 6.35 -8.30 5.54
C MET A 35 6.08 -8.14 4.06
N LEU A 36 5.18 -7.21 3.73
CA LEU A 36 4.81 -6.86 2.37
C LEU A 36 5.33 -5.47 2.03
N ARG A 37 5.76 -5.27 0.78
CA ARG A 37 6.16 -3.97 0.28
C ARG A 37 4.95 -3.02 0.19
N VAL A 38 5.14 -1.75 0.53
CA VAL A 38 4.07 -0.72 0.61
C VAL A 38 4.13 0.28 -0.57
N ASP A 39 4.83 -0.05 -1.65
CA ASP A 39 5.01 0.83 -2.81
C ASP A 39 3.78 0.87 -3.73
N VAL A 40 2.97 -0.19 -3.74
CA VAL A 40 1.79 -0.31 -4.58
C VAL A 40 0.55 -0.52 -3.73
N ASP A 41 -0.38 0.43 -3.77
CA ASP A 41 -1.73 0.24 -3.24
C ASP A 41 -2.55 -0.62 -4.22
N VAL A 42 -2.68 -1.91 -3.90
CA VAL A 42 -3.41 -2.89 -4.71
C VAL A 42 -4.92 -2.60 -4.72
N PHE A 43 -5.44 -1.84 -3.76
CA PHE A 43 -6.88 -1.57 -3.63
C PHE A 43 -7.33 -0.30 -4.35
N ARG A 44 -6.41 0.58 -4.71
CA ARG A 44 -6.71 1.85 -5.39
C ARG A 44 -7.67 1.73 -6.60
N PRO A 45 -7.49 0.77 -7.51
CA PRO A 45 -8.40 0.62 -8.66
C PRO A 45 -9.87 0.31 -8.30
N TYR A 46 -10.11 -0.26 -7.12
CA TYR A 46 -11.47 -0.55 -6.64
C TYR A 46 -12.17 0.70 -6.13
N PHE A 47 -11.43 1.61 -5.49
CA PHE A 47 -11.96 2.83 -4.91
C PHE A 47 -12.03 4.00 -5.89
N ASP A 48 -11.19 4.00 -6.94
CA ASP A 48 -11.21 5.02 -8.00
C ASP A 48 -12.60 5.23 -8.64
N LYS A 49 -13.44 4.19 -8.70
CA LYS A 49 -14.82 4.30 -9.22
C LYS A 49 -15.74 5.04 -8.25
N GLN A 50 -15.61 4.78 -6.95
CA GLN A 50 -16.45 5.38 -5.92
C GLN A 50 -16.13 6.87 -5.73
N GLU A 51 -14.85 7.24 -5.81
CA GLU A 51 -14.42 8.63 -5.72
C GLU A 51 -14.96 9.47 -6.88
N LYS A 52 -14.90 8.94 -8.11
CA LYS A 52 -15.46 9.61 -9.30
C LYS A 52 -16.98 9.82 -9.19
N GLU A 53 -17.72 8.82 -8.71
CA GLU A 53 -19.17 8.93 -8.51
C GLU A 53 -19.54 9.92 -7.40
N ALA A 54 -18.74 9.99 -6.33
CA ALA A 54 -18.93 10.95 -5.25
C ALA A 54 -18.65 12.39 -5.70
N GLU A 55 -17.64 12.62 -6.55
CA GLU A 55 -17.35 13.94 -7.14
C GLU A 55 -18.46 14.42 -8.07
N VAL A 56 -19.00 13.54 -8.92
CA VAL A 56 -20.12 13.90 -9.81
C VAL A 56 -21.35 14.31 -9.01
N ARG A 57 -21.70 13.58 -7.94
CA ARG A 57 -22.85 13.90 -7.07
C ARG A 57 -22.71 15.25 -6.38
N LYS A 58 -21.51 15.60 -5.92
CA LYS A 58 -21.23 16.91 -5.28
C LYS A 58 -21.45 18.07 -6.24
N ASN A 59 -21.08 17.91 -7.50
CA ASN A 59 -21.19 18.99 -8.50
C ASN A 59 -22.64 19.23 -8.98
N THR A 60 -23.52 18.23 -8.92
CA THR A 60 -24.95 18.39 -9.25
C THR A 60 -25.77 19.15 -8.20
N ASN A 61 -25.27 19.28 -6.97
CA ASN A 61 -26.00 19.95 -5.88
C ASN A 61 -25.62 21.44 -5.70
N VAL A 62 -24.87 22.01 -6.65
CA VAL A 62 -24.44 23.43 -6.63
C VAL A 62 -25.26 24.29 -7.62
N ALA A 63 -26.43 23.82 -8.05
CA ALA A 63 -27.37 24.58 -8.88
C ALA A 63 -28.72 24.77 -8.18
#